data_AF-A0A024GDB3-F1
#
_entry.id   AF-A0A024GDB3-F1
#
_cell.length_a   1.000
_cell.length_b   1.000
_cell.length_c   1.000
_cell.angle_alpha   90.00
_cell.angle_beta   90.00
_cell.angle_gamma   90.00
#
_symmetry.space_group_name_H-M   'P 1'
#
loop_
_entity.id
_entity.type
_entity.pdbx_description
1 polymer ?
#
loop_
_entity_poly.entity_id
_entity_poly.type
_entity_poly.pdbx_seq_one_letter_code
_entity_poly.pdbx_strand_id
1 'polypeptide(L)'
;MKHFSLAILTFIWTQLYYYFNAPVHEQAPFARQEPFAHSSSTTLFDIESVYRAETDDHPLPTDLTAQIPNVMLPKDECSDPSFKPILLHTNRPIRVTIAMKKPLKPNRVFFMLNGRNKGYYVSYNERFECMHTSAKLAAIALGADANLVENGIRLYTQLGFPIRGLYRIQQFKSNCTRLDRLSDLDGVVMTTVGLSPKVFDVEYFISANESAKLVELGSPSLERSQVVGSEGGSVMDDARTSHTSYLPQSDFTRKFQNRGARVARLPSPSFIEGLQLVRYNAGEFYRRHLDTFSSMSFKPNEWTEYTYRDFLDWVSWSVVKIRELGPRVPEDFRYGGRYYPNVNDTTGFHVELLRLFVHKAELAHFFLARSATEWKTWIETNTQRRANNIMSILMKNTSKPEYLPFIVKEWERAVALPELHYTFPNKNVDGLSHLYNWIRWIKDRVFYFGDKFPDHVRSGGALYPSYRVQYQTTLMKYIMEDYSLHFLA
;
A
#
# COMPACT_ATOMS: atom_id res chain seq x y z
N MET A 1 27.04 -15.82 -28.19
CA MET A 1 26.39 -15.27 -26.98
C MET A 1 24.97 -14.89 -27.33
N LYS A 2 23.96 -15.60 -26.82
CA LYS A 2 22.55 -15.23 -27.04
C LYS A 2 22.25 -14.01 -26.16
N HIS A 3 22.06 -12.84 -26.77
CA HIS A 3 21.53 -11.67 -26.07
C HIS A 3 20.11 -12.01 -25.58
N PHE A 4 19.98 -12.33 -24.30
CA PHE A 4 18.68 -12.53 -23.68
C PHE A 4 17.96 -11.19 -23.64
N SER A 5 17.01 -10.98 -24.55
CA SER A 5 16.14 -9.81 -24.56
C SER A 5 15.37 -9.76 -23.24
N LEU A 6 15.72 -8.82 -22.35
CA LEU A 6 15.15 -8.66 -21.03
C LEU A 6 14.46 -7.30 -20.97
N ALA A 7 13.15 -7.29 -21.21
CA ALA A 7 12.30 -6.29 -20.57
C ALA A 7 11.74 -6.92 -19.30
N ILE A 8 11.71 -6.12 -18.25
CA ILE A 8 11.39 -6.57 -16.90
C ILE A 8 10.13 -5.82 -16.48
N LEU A 9 9.14 -6.53 -15.96
CA LEU A 9 7.99 -5.93 -15.29
C LEU A 9 8.29 -5.94 -13.80
N THR A 10 8.44 -4.74 -13.23
CA THR A 10 8.86 -4.57 -11.85
C THR A 10 7.85 -3.73 -11.07
N PHE A 11 7.47 -4.23 -9.90
CA PHE A 11 6.60 -3.53 -8.97
C PHE A 11 7.47 -2.87 -7.90
N ILE A 12 7.43 -1.55 -7.85
CA ILE A 12 8.16 -0.75 -6.88
C ILE A 12 7.28 -0.60 -5.65
N TRP A 13 7.72 -1.18 -4.55
CA TRP A 13 7.09 -0.93 -3.25
C TRP A 13 7.81 0.22 -2.57
N THR A 14 7.12 1.35 -2.45
CA THR A 14 7.58 2.50 -1.66
C THR A 14 6.72 2.74 -0.43
N GLN A 15 5.50 2.17 -0.32
CA GLN A 15 4.56 2.39 0.80
C GLN A 15 3.38 1.41 0.90
N LEU A 16 2.71 1.41 2.08
CA LEU A 16 1.39 0.84 2.40
C LEU A 16 0.21 1.83 2.27
N TYR A 17 0.44 3.12 1.99
CA TYR A 17 -0.67 4.08 1.91
C TYR A 17 -1.41 3.99 0.57
N TYR A 18 -2.72 3.77 0.68
CA TYR A 18 -3.64 3.77 -0.45
C TYR A 18 -3.85 5.19 -0.97
N TYR A 19 -3.22 5.50 -2.10
CA TYR A 19 -3.59 6.67 -2.88
C TYR A 19 -4.76 6.33 -3.80
N PHE A 20 -5.86 7.07 -3.67
CA PHE A 20 -7.07 6.91 -4.47
C PHE A 20 -6.78 7.15 -5.95
N ASN A 21 -7.25 6.24 -6.81
CA ASN A 21 -7.40 6.48 -8.23
C ASN A 21 -8.89 6.64 -8.52
N ALA A 22 -9.28 7.55 -9.40
CA ALA A 22 -10.62 7.48 -9.96
C ALA A 22 -10.78 6.12 -10.67
N PRO A 23 -11.92 5.41 -10.51
CA PRO A 23 -12.22 4.26 -11.35
C PRO A 23 -12.33 4.77 -12.80
N VAL A 24 -11.54 4.18 -13.70
CA VAL A 24 -11.88 4.24 -15.12
C VAL A 24 -12.93 3.16 -15.32
N HIS A 25 -14.18 3.55 -15.50
CA HIS A 25 -15.24 2.65 -15.96
C HIS A 25 -14.82 2.02 -17.29
N GLU A 26 -14.35 0.78 -17.29
CA GLU A 26 -14.13 0.00 -18.52
C GLU A 26 -14.53 -1.44 -18.27
N GLN A 27 -15.66 -1.84 -18.86
CA GLN A 27 -16.12 -3.23 -18.93
C GLN A 27 -15.25 -4.00 -19.94
N ALA A 28 -14.80 -5.21 -19.58
CA ALA A 28 -14.02 -6.09 -20.45
C ALA A 28 -14.86 -7.25 -21.00
N PRO A 29 -14.75 -7.61 -22.30
CA PRO A 29 -15.52 -8.70 -22.91
C PRO A 29 -14.94 -10.10 -22.61
N PHE A 30 -15.84 -11.09 -22.50
CA PHE A 30 -15.58 -12.51 -22.20
C PHE A 30 -15.06 -13.32 -23.42
N ALA A 31 -14.11 -14.26 -23.24
CA ALA A 31 -13.75 -15.27 -24.25
C ALA A 31 -13.11 -16.54 -23.65
N ARG A 32 -13.39 -17.75 -24.17
CA ARG A 32 -13.23 -19.11 -23.58
C ARG A 32 -11.83 -19.63 -23.17
N GLN A 33 -11.87 -20.71 -22.37
CA GLN A 33 -10.82 -21.45 -21.65
C GLN A 33 -9.91 -22.31 -22.54
N GLU A 34 -8.66 -22.54 -22.09
CA GLU A 34 -7.73 -23.62 -22.49
C GLU A 34 -6.93 -24.07 -21.23
N PRO A 35 -6.49 -25.34 -21.11
CA PRO A 35 -5.91 -25.89 -19.88
C PRO A 35 -4.37 -25.73 -19.76
N PHE A 36 -3.87 -25.62 -18.52
CA PHE A 36 -2.45 -25.42 -18.18
C PHE A 36 -1.73 -26.70 -17.77
N ALA A 37 -0.43 -26.80 -18.10
CA ALA A 37 0.49 -27.84 -17.67
C ALA A 37 1.55 -27.29 -16.68
N HIS A 38 1.84 -28.06 -15.63
CA HIS A 38 2.84 -27.76 -14.61
C HIS A 38 4.26 -28.16 -15.03
N SER A 39 5.25 -27.37 -14.60
CA SER A 39 6.67 -27.73 -14.64
C SER A 39 7.38 -27.16 -13.41
N SER A 40 8.12 -28.03 -12.73
CA SER A 40 8.85 -27.85 -11.49
C SER A 40 10.38 -27.88 -11.73
N SER A 41 11.14 -27.03 -11.03
CA SER A 41 12.48 -27.35 -10.43
C SER A 41 13.14 -26.11 -9.76
N THR A 42 13.20 -26.16 -8.41
CA THR A 42 14.28 -25.79 -7.44
C THR A 42 15.50 -24.94 -7.89
N THR A 43 16.12 -24.02 -7.12
CA THR A 43 16.22 -23.70 -5.67
C THR A 43 16.57 -22.21 -5.45
N LEU A 44 15.85 -21.49 -4.58
CA LEU A 44 16.29 -20.34 -3.72
C LEU A 44 15.06 -19.67 -3.10
N PHE A 45 14.79 -19.95 -1.81
CA PHE A 45 13.52 -19.74 -1.11
C PHE A 45 12.36 -20.41 -1.85
N ASP A 46 12.12 -21.67 -1.52
CA ASP A 46 10.88 -22.31 -1.92
C ASP A 46 9.75 -21.63 -1.13
N ILE A 47 9.01 -20.73 -1.77
CA ILE A 47 7.88 -20.05 -1.13
C ILE A 47 6.81 -21.09 -0.78
N GLU A 48 6.73 -22.18 -1.55
CA GLU A 48 5.99 -23.35 -1.12
C GLU A 48 6.53 -23.89 0.19
N SER A 49 7.85 -23.94 0.46
CA SER A 49 8.33 -24.33 1.80
C SER A 49 7.95 -23.33 2.88
N VAL A 50 7.85 -22.03 2.60
CA VAL A 50 7.34 -21.03 3.56
C VAL A 50 5.89 -21.34 3.96
N TYR A 51 5.08 -21.74 2.99
CA TYR A 51 3.67 -22.04 3.20
C TYR A 51 3.36 -23.54 3.45
N ARG A 52 4.31 -24.47 3.24
CA ARG A 52 4.23 -25.93 3.48
C ARG A 52 4.90 -26.36 4.78
N ALA A 53 5.89 -25.61 5.29
CA ALA A 53 6.48 -25.84 6.62
C ALA A 53 5.46 -25.67 7.76
N GLU A 54 4.21 -25.33 7.44
CA GLU A 54 3.09 -25.16 8.37
C GLU A 54 1.94 -26.14 8.10
N THR A 55 2.12 -27.12 7.20
CA THR A 55 1.12 -28.17 6.90
C THR A 55 1.49 -29.56 7.44
N ASP A 56 2.68 -29.75 8.01
CA ASP A 56 3.10 -31.03 8.58
C ASP A 56 2.52 -31.24 9.99
N ASP A 57 2.14 -32.49 10.28
CA ASP A 57 1.38 -33.04 11.43
C ASP A 57 2.00 -32.86 12.84
N HIS A 58 2.83 -31.84 13.05
CA HIS A 58 3.42 -31.56 14.35
C HIS A 58 2.95 -30.21 14.92
N PRO A 59 2.33 -30.20 16.12
CA PRO A 59 1.91 -28.97 16.78
C PRO A 59 3.15 -28.22 17.23
N LEU A 60 3.66 -27.33 16.38
CA LEU A 60 4.68 -26.39 16.80
C LEU A 60 4.01 -25.24 17.57
N PRO A 61 4.55 -24.85 18.74
CA PRO A 61 4.06 -23.69 19.44
C PRO A 61 4.41 -22.44 18.61
N THR A 62 3.35 -21.68 18.30
CA THR A 62 3.33 -20.23 18.07
C THR A 62 3.99 -19.61 16.81
N ASP A 63 3.13 -18.94 16.02
CA ASP A 63 3.32 -17.74 15.20
C ASP A 63 4.44 -17.61 14.14
N LEU A 64 5.28 -18.62 13.82
CA LEU A 64 6.05 -18.68 12.54
C LEU A 64 7.11 -19.80 12.46
N THR A 65 7.22 -20.49 11.32
CA THR A 65 8.46 -21.22 10.92
C THR A 65 9.20 -20.58 9.73
N ALA A 66 8.53 -19.73 8.91
CA ALA A 66 9.19 -19.09 7.76
C ALA A 66 8.55 -17.79 7.23
N GLN A 67 9.37 -16.84 6.73
CA GLN A 67 8.91 -15.52 6.26
C GLN A 67 9.56 -15.12 4.93
N ILE A 68 8.78 -14.56 3.99
CA ILE A 68 9.32 -13.94 2.76
C ILE A 68 10.11 -12.69 3.17
N PRO A 69 11.43 -12.62 2.93
CA PRO A 69 12.25 -11.52 3.46
C PRO A 69 12.00 -10.23 2.68
N ASN A 70 11.93 -9.13 3.42
CA ASN A 70 11.79 -7.80 2.85
C ASN A 70 13.16 -7.27 2.38
N VAL A 71 13.46 -7.38 1.08
CA VAL A 71 14.79 -7.04 0.54
C VAL A 71 14.77 -5.75 -0.26
N MET A 72 15.60 -4.81 0.18
CA MET A 72 15.86 -3.56 -0.52
C MET A 72 16.90 -3.78 -1.61
N LEU A 73 16.75 -3.04 -2.70
CA LEU A 73 17.83 -2.85 -3.66
C LEU A 73 18.96 -2.04 -3.00
N PRO A 74 20.22 -2.41 -3.24
CA PRO A 74 21.38 -1.61 -2.82
C PRO A 74 21.34 -0.21 -3.46
N LYS A 75 21.61 0.84 -2.67
CA LYS A 75 21.48 2.23 -3.12
C LYS A 75 22.65 2.71 -3.99
N ASP A 76 23.86 2.20 -3.74
CA ASP A 76 25.12 2.80 -4.18
C ASP A 76 26.00 1.86 -5.02
N GLU A 77 25.40 0.86 -5.67
CA GLU A 77 26.17 -0.18 -6.38
C GLU A 77 26.27 0.04 -7.88
N CYS A 78 25.69 1.10 -8.46
CA CYS A 78 25.79 1.28 -9.91
C CYS A 78 27.24 1.58 -10.32
N SER A 79 27.92 0.54 -10.80
CA SER A 79 29.31 0.54 -11.26
C SER A 79 29.55 1.40 -12.51
N ASP A 80 28.48 1.89 -13.14
CA ASP A 80 28.50 2.68 -14.36
C ASP A 80 28.15 4.15 -14.07
N PRO A 81 29.14 5.03 -13.84
CA PRO A 81 28.90 6.44 -13.54
C PRO A 81 28.34 7.22 -14.74
N SER A 82 28.45 6.66 -15.96
CA SER A 82 27.92 7.28 -17.18
C SER A 82 26.43 6.99 -17.38
N PHE A 83 25.92 5.93 -16.73
CA PHE A 83 24.53 5.53 -16.88
C PHE A 83 23.58 6.47 -16.13
N LYS A 84 22.84 7.26 -16.90
CA LYS A 84 21.74 8.09 -16.42
C LYS A 84 20.43 7.53 -16.97
N PRO A 85 19.55 6.96 -16.13
CA PRO A 85 18.30 6.43 -16.63
C PRO A 85 17.40 7.55 -17.15
N ILE A 86 16.60 7.24 -18.18
CA ILE A 86 15.62 8.15 -18.79
C ILE A 86 14.27 7.43 -18.95
N LEU A 87 13.19 8.21 -18.96
CA LEU A 87 11.87 7.72 -19.36
C LEU A 87 11.86 7.55 -20.90
N LEU A 88 11.48 6.37 -21.39
CA LEU A 88 11.66 6.00 -22.80
C LEU A 88 10.49 6.31 -23.74
N HIS A 89 9.31 6.59 -23.20
CA HIS A 89 8.12 6.97 -23.99
C HIS A 89 7.54 8.26 -23.40
N THR A 90 6.46 8.77 -24.01
CA THR A 90 5.61 9.89 -23.55
C THR A 90 5.68 10.14 -22.04
N ASN A 91 5.61 11.40 -21.58
CA ASN A 91 5.43 11.81 -20.16
C ASN A 91 4.10 11.31 -19.54
N ARG A 92 3.47 10.27 -20.12
CA ARG A 92 2.25 9.65 -19.65
C ARG A 92 2.48 8.17 -19.34
N PRO A 93 1.99 7.68 -18.19
CA PRO A 93 2.20 6.30 -17.79
C PRO A 93 1.31 5.37 -18.63
N ILE A 94 1.86 4.21 -18.99
CA ILE A 94 1.25 3.19 -19.84
C ILE A 94 0.54 2.15 -18.97
N ARG A 95 -0.64 1.68 -19.40
CA ARG A 95 -1.35 0.60 -18.70
C ARG A 95 -0.55 -0.69 -18.69
N VAL A 96 -0.53 -1.38 -17.56
CA VAL A 96 0.18 -2.66 -17.40
C VAL A 96 -0.29 -3.72 -18.41
N THR A 97 -1.59 -3.74 -18.74
CA THR A 97 -2.16 -4.66 -19.74
C THR A 97 -1.60 -4.44 -21.14
N ILE A 98 -1.24 -3.20 -21.50
CA ILE A 98 -0.58 -2.88 -22.76
C ILE A 98 0.89 -3.28 -22.68
N ALA A 99 1.55 -3.00 -21.55
CA ALA A 99 2.95 -3.35 -21.35
C ALA A 99 3.18 -4.87 -21.42
N MET A 100 2.27 -5.66 -20.86
CA MET A 100 2.31 -7.13 -20.88
C MET A 100 2.09 -7.73 -22.27
N LYS A 101 1.38 -7.03 -23.17
CA LYS A 101 1.15 -7.48 -24.56
C LYS A 101 2.34 -7.19 -25.49
N LYS A 102 3.24 -6.28 -25.10
CA LYS A 102 4.37 -5.88 -25.95
C LYS A 102 5.53 -6.86 -25.80
N PRO A 103 6.23 -7.19 -26.90
CA PRO A 103 7.43 -8.02 -26.82
C PRO A 103 8.49 -7.33 -25.96
N LEU A 104 9.17 -8.13 -25.15
CA LEU A 104 10.25 -7.69 -24.30
C LEU A 104 11.41 -7.18 -25.18
N LYS A 105 11.87 -5.95 -24.95
CA LYS A 105 13.02 -5.38 -25.66
C LYS A 105 14.20 -5.22 -24.69
N PRO A 106 15.44 -5.41 -25.15
CA PRO A 106 16.63 -5.12 -24.35
C PRO A 106 16.67 -3.64 -23.95
N ASN A 107 17.52 -3.33 -22.97
CA ASN A 107 17.81 -1.97 -22.49
C ASN A 107 16.64 -1.17 -21.88
N ARG A 108 15.57 -1.85 -21.43
CA ARG A 108 14.46 -1.16 -20.76
C ARG A 108 13.70 -2.01 -19.76
N VAL A 109 13.18 -1.37 -18.72
CA VAL A 109 12.37 -2.00 -17.68
C VAL A 109 11.06 -1.24 -17.52
N PHE A 110 9.95 -1.96 -17.48
CA PHE A 110 8.66 -1.38 -17.10
C PHE A 110 8.54 -1.40 -15.58
N PHE A 111 8.41 -0.22 -14.99
CA PHE A 111 8.21 -0.04 -13.57
C PHE A 111 6.80 0.47 -13.29
N MET A 112 6.22 -0.02 -12.21
CA MET A 112 4.92 0.40 -11.72
C MET A 112 4.94 0.40 -10.19
N LEU A 113 4.30 1.39 -9.54
CA LEU A 113 4.16 1.35 -8.09
C LEU A 113 3.24 0.19 -7.68
N ASN A 114 3.53 -0.42 -6.53
CA ASN A 114 2.69 -1.49 -6.01
C ASN A 114 1.21 -1.04 -5.89
N GLY A 115 0.29 -1.94 -6.23
CA GLY A 115 -1.14 -1.61 -6.23
C GLY A 115 -1.60 -0.73 -7.40
N ARG A 116 -0.72 -0.24 -8.29
CA ARG A 116 -1.13 0.52 -9.48
C ARG A 116 -1.36 -0.37 -10.69
N ASN A 117 -1.94 0.22 -11.74
CA ASN A 117 -2.19 -0.42 -13.04
C ASN A 117 -1.54 0.34 -14.21
N LYS A 118 -0.75 1.39 -13.92
CA LYS A 118 -0.03 2.19 -14.92
C LYS A 118 1.41 2.40 -14.47
N GLY A 119 2.34 2.38 -15.42
CA GLY A 119 3.78 2.43 -15.18
C GLY A 119 4.55 3.12 -16.32
N TYR A 120 5.85 3.25 -16.18
CA TYR A 120 6.74 3.78 -17.22
C TYR A 120 7.75 2.74 -17.67
N TYR A 121 8.14 2.79 -18.95
CA TYR A 121 9.39 2.17 -19.36
C TYR A 121 10.53 3.14 -19.07
N VAL A 122 11.54 2.64 -18.38
CA VAL A 122 12.78 3.35 -18.06
C VAL A 122 13.95 2.64 -18.73
N SER A 123 14.92 3.40 -19.21
CA SER A 123 16.15 2.85 -19.78
C SER A 123 16.90 2.04 -18.72
N TYR A 124 17.58 1.00 -19.18
CA TYR A 124 18.34 0.09 -18.33
C TYR A 124 19.60 -0.35 -19.09
N ASN A 125 20.74 -0.42 -18.42
CA ASN A 125 22.03 -0.78 -19.03
C ASN A 125 22.38 -2.28 -18.86
N GLU A 126 21.39 -3.12 -18.56
CA GLU A 126 21.57 -4.57 -18.38
C GLU A 126 22.44 -4.99 -17.18
N ARG A 127 22.80 -4.02 -16.31
CA ARG A 127 23.57 -4.21 -15.08
C ARG A 127 22.67 -4.13 -13.86
N PHE A 128 22.50 -5.23 -13.13
CA PHE A 128 21.49 -5.31 -12.05
C PHE A 128 21.78 -4.35 -10.89
N GLU A 129 23.05 -4.10 -10.62
CA GLU A 129 23.51 -3.12 -9.63
C GLU A 129 23.04 -1.68 -9.96
N CYS A 130 22.75 -1.39 -11.23
CA CYS A 130 22.19 -0.11 -11.68
C CYS A 130 20.64 -0.08 -11.71
N MET A 131 19.98 -1.16 -11.28
CA MET A 131 18.52 -1.25 -11.23
C MET A 131 17.93 -0.25 -10.23
N HIS A 132 18.62 0.01 -9.12
CA HIS A 132 18.16 0.96 -8.10
C HIS A 132 17.95 2.36 -8.69
N THR A 133 18.89 2.86 -9.48
CA THR A 133 18.81 4.19 -10.11
C THR A 133 17.62 4.28 -11.07
N SER A 134 17.40 3.24 -11.87
CA SER A 134 16.26 3.18 -12.82
C SER A 134 14.92 3.11 -12.08
N ALA A 135 14.84 2.29 -11.03
CA ALA A 135 13.66 2.17 -10.19
C ALA A 135 13.38 3.45 -9.41
N LYS A 136 14.42 4.16 -8.94
CA LYS A 136 14.28 5.46 -8.24
C LYS A 136 13.66 6.50 -9.16
N LEU A 137 14.19 6.64 -10.38
CA LEU A 137 13.60 7.52 -11.38
C LEU A 137 12.13 7.19 -11.65
N ALA A 138 11.82 5.90 -11.85
CA ALA A 138 10.45 5.47 -12.08
C ALA A 138 9.53 5.76 -10.89
N ALA A 139 9.98 5.51 -9.65
CA ALA A 139 9.18 5.73 -8.44
C ALA A 139 8.75 7.19 -8.33
N ILE A 140 9.72 8.11 -8.45
CA ILE A 140 9.48 9.55 -8.42
C ILE A 140 8.57 9.98 -9.58
N ALA A 141 8.85 9.50 -10.80
CA ALA A 141 8.02 9.84 -11.96
C ALA A 141 6.58 9.32 -11.87
N LEU A 142 6.34 8.25 -11.11
CA LEU A 142 5.01 7.71 -10.83
C LEU A 142 4.31 8.40 -9.64
N GLY A 143 4.94 9.43 -9.06
CA GLY A 143 4.41 10.19 -7.92
C GLY A 143 4.47 9.43 -6.60
N ALA A 144 5.49 8.58 -6.42
CA ALA A 144 5.89 8.15 -5.08
C ALA A 144 6.54 9.31 -4.34
N ASP A 145 6.23 9.43 -3.06
CA ASP A 145 6.85 10.42 -2.18
C ASP A 145 8.35 10.11 -2.04
N ALA A 146 9.19 11.11 -2.32
CA ALA A 146 10.64 10.95 -2.34
C ALA A 146 11.21 10.59 -0.96
N ASN A 147 10.62 11.09 0.12
CA ASN A 147 11.03 10.74 1.49
C ASN A 147 10.90 9.24 1.76
N LEU A 148 9.92 8.60 1.12
CA LEU A 148 9.64 7.18 1.31
C LEU A 148 10.50 6.31 0.40
N VAL A 149 10.96 6.87 -0.72
CA VAL A 149 12.01 6.26 -1.54
C VAL A 149 13.33 6.18 -0.76
N GLU A 150 13.59 7.11 0.16
CA GLU A 150 14.76 7.04 1.05
C GLU A 150 14.72 5.84 2.00
N ASN A 151 13.54 5.29 2.31
CA ASN A 151 13.41 4.04 3.09
C ASN A 151 13.77 2.78 2.28
N GLY A 152 14.33 2.96 1.08
CA GLY A 152 14.84 1.91 0.21
C GLY A 152 13.80 1.41 -0.78
N ILE A 153 14.27 1.11 -1.99
CA ILE A 153 13.43 0.60 -3.07
C ILE A 153 13.37 -0.91 -2.98
N ARG A 154 12.17 -1.47 -3.07
CA ARG A 154 11.96 -2.92 -3.14
C ARG A 154 11.28 -3.25 -4.45
N LEU A 155 11.79 -4.28 -5.10
CA LEU A 155 11.26 -4.75 -6.37
C LEU A 155 10.56 -6.07 -6.18
N TYR A 156 9.36 -6.18 -6.72
CA TYR A 156 8.60 -7.41 -6.72
C TYR A 156 8.24 -7.82 -8.15
N THR A 157 8.05 -9.13 -8.34
CA THR A 157 7.40 -9.68 -9.52
C THR A 157 5.90 -9.47 -9.44
N GLN A 158 5.17 -9.78 -10.51
CA GLN A 158 3.70 -9.71 -10.54
C GLN A 158 3.00 -10.65 -9.55
N LEU A 159 3.71 -11.65 -9.03
CA LEU A 159 3.21 -12.57 -8.03
C LEU A 159 3.56 -12.14 -6.60
N GLY A 160 4.23 -10.99 -6.43
CA GLY A 160 4.63 -10.48 -5.11
C GLY A 160 5.97 -11.02 -4.63
N PHE A 161 6.80 -11.59 -5.51
CA PHE A 161 8.10 -12.17 -5.10
C PHE A 161 9.23 -11.15 -5.19
N PRO A 162 10.11 -11.05 -4.18
CA PRO A 162 11.19 -10.06 -4.20
C PRO A 162 12.21 -10.39 -5.29
N ILE A 163 12.58 -9.38 -6.07
CA ILE A 163 13.60 -9.44 -7.13
C ILE A 163 14.95 -9.01 -6.52
N ARG A 164 15.91 -9.94 -6.48
CA ARG A 164 17.24 -9.74 -5.87
C ARG A 164 18.42 -9.87 -6.84
N GLY A 165 18.14 -10.20 -8.10
CA GLY A 165 19.16 -10.42 -9.13
C GLY A 165 18.54 -10.87 -10.45
N LEU A 166 19.36 -10.91 -11.51
CA LEU A 166 18.95 -11.24 -12.89
C LEU A 166 18.30 -12.63 -13.02
N TYR A 167 18.69 -13.59 -12.20
CA TYR A 167 18.15 -14.95 -12.26
C TYR A 167 16.63 -14.99 -11.99
N ARG A 168 16.17 -14.28 -10.95
CA ARG A 168 14.74 -14.16 -10.62
C ARG A 168 13.95 -13.33 -11.63
N ILE A 169 14.61 -12.64 -12.54
CA ILE A 169 13.96 -11.91 -13.62
C ILE A 169 13.68 -12.84 -14.81
N GLN A 170 14.55 -13.82 -15.05
CA GLN A 170 14.49 -14.70 -16.23
C GLN A 170 13.47 -15.84 -16.09
N GLN A 171 13.25 -16.38 -14.88
CA GLN A 171 12.31 -17.49 -14.65
C GLN A 171 10.83 -17.12 -14.89
N PHE A 172 10.45 -15.84 -14.86
CA PHE A 172 9.03 -15.44 -14.97
C PHE A 172 8.57 -15.17 -16.42
N LYS A 173 9.33 -15.61 -17.42
CA LYS A 173 9.02 -15.36 -18.84
C LYS A 173 7.79 -16.11 -19.38
N SER A 174 7.24 -17.11 -18.70
CA SER A 174 6.28 -18.04 -19.35
C SER A 174 4.83 -18.06 -18.86
N ASN A 175 4.47 -17.58 -17.66
CA ASN A 175 3.12 -17.85 -17.11
C ASN A 175 2.34 -16.57 -16.76
N CYS A 176 2.11 -15.71 -17.75
CA CYS A 176 1.25 -14.52 -17.60
C CYS A 176 -0.19 -14.84 -18.02
N THR A 177 -1.05 -15.24 -17.07
CA THR A 177 -2.49 -15.06 -17.24
C THR A 177 -2.85 -13.59 -17.06
N ARG A 178 -3.72 -13.15 -17.96
CA ARG A 178 -4.16 -11.78 -18.21
C ARG A 178 -4.91 -11.22 -16.99
N LEU A 179 -4.76 -9.93 -16.71
CA LEU A 179 -5.34 -9.16 -15.60
C LEU A 179 -6.88 -9.25 -15.44
N ASP A 180 -7.58 -9.96 -16.33
CA ASP A 180 -9.03 -10.02 -16.40
C ASP A 180 -9.62 -11.37 -15.92
N ARG A 181 -8.81 -12.35 -15.46
CA ARG A 181 -9.35 -13.70 -15.15
C ARG A 181 -8.58 -14.48 -14.09
N LEU A 182 -9.35 -15.11 -13.18
CA LEU A 182 -9.14 -16.43 -12.56
C LEU A 182 -7.66 -16.79 -12.40
N SER A 183 -7.03 -16.29 -11.35
CA SER A 183 -5.86 -16.97 -10.82
C SER A 183 -6.35 -18.12 -9.96
N ASP A 184 -6.23 -19.34 -10.46
CA ASP A 184 -6.27 -20.54 -9.63
C ASP A 184 -5.02 -20.52 -8.74
N LEU A 185 -5.22 -20.16 -7.48
CA LEU A 185 -4.20 -20.20 -6.44
C LEU A 185 -4.58 -21.36 -5.51
N ASP A 186 -4.02 -22.54 -5.78
CA ASP A 186 -4.23 -23.75 -4.98
C ASP A 186 -5.71 -24.18 -4.85
N GLY A 187 -6.48 -24.10 -5.94
CA GLY A 187 -7.90 -24.44 -5.99
C GLY A 187 -8.84 -23.28 -5.67
N VAL A 188 -8.31 -22.08 -5.35
CA VAL A 188 -9.09 -20.87 -5.11
C VAL A 188 -9.22 -20.05 -6.39
N VAL A 189 -10.44 -19.61 -6.68
CA VAL A 189 -10.76 -18.79 -7.85
C VAL A 189 -10.88 -17.32 -7.43
N MET A 190 -10.17 -16.41 -8.10
CA MET A 190 -10.29 -14.97 -7.86
C MET A 190 -10.83 -14.20 -9.07
N THR A 191 -11.86 -13.40 -8.85
CA THR A 191 -12.49 -12.53 -9.85
C THR A 191 -12.36 -11.07 -9.42
N THR A 192 -11.87 -10.18 -10.30
CA THR A 192 -11.75 -8.76 -9.97
C THR A 192 -13.13 -8.08 -10.01
N VAL A 193 -13.56 -7.50 -8.89
CA VAL A 193 -14.82 -6.75 -8.74
C VAL A 193 -14.58 -5.24 -8.85
N GLY A 194 -13.45 -4.76 -8.31
CA GLY A 194 -13.10 -3.34 -8.28
C GLY A 194 -11.60 -3.10 -8.38
N LEU A 195 -11.21 -1.97 -8.96
CA LEU A 195 -9.80 -1.56 -9.07
C LEU A 195 -9.43 -0.34 -8.21
N SER A 196 -10.42 0.37 -7.68
CA SER A 196 -10.23 1.47 -6.74
C SER A 196 -11.46 1.60 -5.82
N PRO A 197 -11.44 0.99 -4.62
CA PRO A 197 -10.36 0.12 -4.10
C PRO A 197 -10.23 -1.19 -4.89
N LYS A 198 -9.12 -1.90 -4.71
CA LYS A 198 -8.97 -3.26 -5.25
C LYS A 198 -9.88 -4.20 -4.47
N VAL A 199 -10.82 -4.82 -5.16
CA VAL A 199 -11.77 -5.78 -4.58
C VAL A 199 -11.76 -7.01 -5.47
N PHE A 200 -11.58 -8.17 -4.84
CA PHE A 200 -11.64 -9.46 -5.50
C PHE A 200 -12.75 -10.28 -4.84
N ASP A 201 -13.60 -10.88 -5.66
CA ASP A 201 -14.45 -12.00 -5.25
C ASP A 201 -13.58 -13.26 -5.24
N VAL A 202 -13.74 -14.09 -4.21
CA VAL A 202 -12.86 -15.24 -3.94
C VAL A 202 -13.71 -16.47 -3.70
N GLU A 203 -13.76 -17.34 -4.71
CA GLU A 203 -14.55 -18.57 -4.69
C GLU A 203 -13.69 -19.76 -4.27
N TYR A 204 -14.35 -20.76 -3.65
CA TYR A 204 -13.72 -21.99 -3.15
C TYR A 204 -12.66 -21.76 -2.05
N PHE A 205 -12.68 -20.60 -1.38
CA PHE A 205 -11.78 -20.32 -0.27
C PHE A 205 -12.08 -21.15 0.98
N ILE A 206 -13.33 -21.56 1.23
CA ILE A 206 -13.74 -22.41 2.36
C ILE A 206 -14.69 -23.49 1.83
N SER A 207 -14.42 -24.75 2.14
CA SER A 207 -15.32 -25.86 1.80
C SER A 207 -16.53 -25.94 2.73
N ALA A 208 -17.59 -26.65 2.32
CA ALA A 208 -18.79 -26.82 3.15
C ALA A 208 -18.48 -27.49 4.51
N ASN A 209 -17.60 -28.49 4.53
CA ASN A 209 -17.18 -29.18 5.75
C ASN A 209 -16.38 -28.27 6.68
N GLU A 210 -15.46 -27.47 6.12
CA GLU A 210 -14.71 -26.46 6.86
C GLU A 210 -15.65 -25.41 7.47
N SER A 211 -16.62 -24.90 6.71
CA SER A 211 -17.62 -23.96 7.18
C SER A 211 -18.43 -24.52 8.35
N ALA A 212 -18.93 -25.75 8.24
CA ALA A 212 -19.69 -26.40 9.31
C ALA A 212 -18.85 -26.53 10.59
N LYS A 213 -17.58 -26.91 10.46
CA LYS A 213 -16.68 -27.04 11.62
C LYS A 213 -16.34 -25.68 12.26
N LEU A 214 -16.14 -24.64 11.46
CA LEU A 214 -15.93 -23.28 11.98
C LEU A 214 -17.14 -22.78 12.77
N VAL A 215 -18.35 -23.05 12.27
CA VAL A 215 -19.59 -22.71 12.98
C VAL A 215 -19.71 -23.50 14.27
N GLU A 216 -19.47 -24.82 14.25
CA GLU A 216 -19.48 -25.67 15.45
C GLU A 216 -18.52 -25.15 16.54
N LEU A 217 -17.30 -24.77 16.16
CA LEU A 217 -16.28 -24.30 17.09
C LEU A 217 -16.60 -22.92 17.69
N GLY A 218 -17.14 -21.99 16.91
CA GLY A 218 -17.34 -20.61 17.34
C GLY A 218 -18.71 -20.34 17.97
N SER A 219 -19.74 -21.13 17.64
CA SER A 219 -21.12 -20.86 18.08
C SER A 219 -21.31 -20.85 19.60
N PRO A 220 -20.66 -21.72 20.40
CA PRO A 220 -20.81 -21.71 21.86
C PRO A 220 -20.29 -20.43 22.53
N SER A 221 -19.42 -19.68 21.85
CA SER A 221 -18.73 -18.51 22.39
C SER A 221 -19.12 -17.20 21.69
N LEU A 222 -20.27 -17.19 20.99
CA LEU A 222 -20.81 -16.00 20.34
C LEU A 222 -21.40 -15.04 21.37
N GLU A 223 -20.80 -13.86 21.47
CA GLU A 223 -21.28 -12.78 22.33
C GLU A 223 -21.63 -11.54 21.50
N ARG A 224 -22.33 -10.60 22.12
CA ARG A 224 -22.68 -9.34 21.45
C ARG A 224 -21.40 -8.63 21.00
N SER A 225 -21.33 -8.26 19.72
CA SER A 225 -20.14 -7.63 19.17
C SER A 225 -19.95 -6.21 19.73
N GLN A 226 -18.69 -5.88 20.02
CA GLN A 226 -18.28 -4.56 20.48
C GLN A 226 -17.56 -3.79 19.36
N VAL A 227 -17.47 -2.48 19.52
CA VAL A 227 -16.62 -1.57 18.73
C VAL A 227 -15.60 -0.90 19.64
N VAL A 228 -14.54 -0.33 19.07
CA VAL A 228 -13.62 0.51 19.84
C VAL A 228 -14.30 1.87 20.08
N GLY A 229 -14.54 2.20 21.34
CA GLY A 229 -15.10 3.48 21.77
C GLY A 229 -14.10 4.62 21.63
N SER A 230 -14.57 5.85 21.81
CA SER A 230 -13.75 7.07 21.70
C SER A 230 -12.55 7.12 22.65
N GLU A 231 -12.62 6.41 23.78
CA GLU A 231 -11.55 6.32 24.77
C GLU A 231 -10.64 5.08 24.58
N GLY A 232 -10.82 4.33 23.48
CA GLY A 232 -10.00 3.17 23.14
C GLY A 232 -10.42 1.84 23.77
N GLY A 233 -11.44 1.83 24.65
CA GLY A 233 -12.03 0.60 25.21
C GLY A 233 -13.10 -0.02 24.31
N SER A 234 -13.35 -1.33 24.45
CA SER A 234 -14.43 -2.00 23.73
C SER A 234 -15.80 -1.64 24.33
N VAL A 235 -16.72 -1.13 23.50
CA VAL A 235 -18.08 -0.73 23.92
C VAL A 235 -19.14 -1.36 23.02
N MET A 236 -20.33 -1.59 23.58
CA MET A 236 -21.50 -1.96 22.79
C MET A 236 -22.01 -0.72 22.05
N ASP A 237 -22.26 -0.84 20.76
CA ASP A 237 -22.67 0.30 19.92
C ASP A 237 -23.70 -0.15 18.88
N ASP A 238 -24.70 0.71 18.62
CA ASP A 238 -25.78 0.46 17.65
C ASP A 238 -25.30 0.47 16.18
N ALA A 239 -24.04 0.80 15.94
CA ALA A 239 -23.39 0.65 14.65
C ALA A 239 -23.03 -0.80 14.32
N ARG A 240 -22.80 -1.66 15.33
CA ARG A 240 -22.46 -3.07 15.14
C ARG A 240 -23.38 -3.94 15.98
N THR A 241 -24.40 -4.52 15.34
CA THR A 241 -25.39 -5.32 16.03
C THR A 241 -25.24 -6.81 15.82
N SER A 242 -24.06 -7.28 15.44
CA SER A 242 -23.76 -8.70 15.26
C SER A 242 -23.46 -9.40 16.58
N HIS A 243 -23.36 -10.73 16.51
CA HIS A 243 -22.68 -11.54 17.53
C HIS A 243 -21.34 -12.04 16.98
N THR A 244 -20.30 -12.05 17.80
CA THR A 244 -18.96 -12.46 17.37
C THR A 244 -18.26 -13.32 18.39
N SER A 245 -17.35 -14.16 17.88
CA SER A 245 -16.43 -14.96 18.68
C SER A 245 -15.10 -15.05 17.95
N TYR A 246 -13.98 -14.94 18.66
CA TYR A 246 -12.68 -15.33 18.12
C TYR A 246 -12.53 -16.84 18.29
N LEU A 247 -12.24 -17.52 17.18
CA LEU A 247 -12.03 -18.95 17.19
C LEU A 247 -10.69 -19.29 17.87
N PRO A 248 -10.63 -20.39 18.65
CA PRO A 248 -9.40 -20.80 19.29
C PRO A 248 -8.31 -21.11 18.25
N GLN A 249 -7.07 -20.80 18.59
CA GLN A 249 -5.94 -21.18 17.75
C GLN A 249 -5.79 -22.71 17.76
N SER A 250 -5.78 -23.31 16.59
CA SER A 250 -5.64 -24.75 16.37
C SER A 250 -5.02 -24.99 15.00
N ASP A 251 -4.60 -26.22 14.72
CA ASP A 251 -4.08 -26.58 13.39
C ASP A 251 -5.17 -26.48 12.32
N PHE A 252 -6.43 -26.68 12.71
CA PHE A 252 -7.57 -26.43 11.83
C PHE A 252 -7.71 -24.94 11.48
N THR A 253 -7.72 -24.03 12.45
CA THR A 253 -7.90 -22.59 12.20
C THR A 253 -6.68 -21.96 11.51
N ARG A 254 -5.47 -22.50 11.72
CA ARG A 254 -4.24 -22.07 11.04
C ARG A 254 -4.26 -22.28 9.52
N LYS A 255 -4.92 -23.32 9.02
CA LYS A 255 -5.06 -23.57 7.57
C LYS A 255 -5.63 -22.36 6.83
N PHE A 256 -6.55 -21.62 7.46
CA PHE A 256 -7.16 -20.43 6.87
C PHE A 256 -6.27 -19.20 6.93
N GLN A 257 -5.45 -19.04 7.98
CA GLN A 257 -4.44 -17.97 8.01
C GLN A 257 -3.42 -18.19 6.89
N ASN A 258 -3.05 -19.44 6.62
CA ASN A 258 -2.11 -19.81 5.56
C ASN A 258 -2.71 -19.55 4.17
N ARG A 259 -3.93 -20.05 3.94
CA ARG A 259 -4.68 -19.80 2.71
C ARG A 259 -4.91 -18.30 2.49
N GLY A 260 -5.26 -17.56 3.54
CA GLY A 260 -5.49 -16.12 3.53
C GLY A 260 -4.22 -15.34 3.19
N ALA A 261 -3.09 -15.69 3.78
CA ALA A 261 -1.80 -15.07 3.47
C ALA A 261 -1.35 -15.33 2.03
N ARG A 262 -1.58 -16.54 1.49
CA ARG A 262 -1.32 -16.85 0.07
C ARG A 262 -2.19 -15.98 -0.85
N VAL A 263 -3.51 -15.95 -0.62
CA VAL A 263 -4.47 -15.17 -1.43
C VAL A 263 -4.18 -13.67 -1.37
N ALA A 264 -3.92 -13.14 -0.18
CA ALA A 264 -3.58 -11.73 0.04
C ALA A 264 -2.12 -11.39 -0.30
N ARG A 265 -1.31 -12.39 -0.66
CA ARG A 265 0.13 -12.28 -0.95
C ARG A 265 0.92 -11.63 0.19
N LEU A 266 0.54 -11.97 1.41
CA LEU A 266 1.25 -11.55 2.61
C LEU A 266 2.54 -12.34 2.76
N PRO A 267 3.59 -11.72 3.32
CA PRO A 267 4.91 -12.33 3.44
C PRO A 267 4.96 -13.48 4.46
N SER A 268 3.94 -13.66 5.29
CA SER A 268 3.79 -14.74 6.24
C SER A 268 2.34 -14.79 6.77
N PRO A 269 1.84 -15.97 7.17
CA PRO A 269 0.55 -16.12 7.89
C PRO A 269 0.46 -15.38 9.22
N SER A 270 1.59 -15.05 9.86
CA SER A 270 1.63 -14.27 11.11
C SER A 270 1.16 -12.82 10.98
N PHE A 271 0.87 -12.36 9.75
CA PHE A 271 0.26 -11.06 9.46
C PHE A 271 -1.26 -11.14 9.36
N ILE A 272 -1.85 -12.34 9.45
CA ILE A 272 -3.28 -12.55 9.53
C ILE A 272 -3.66 -12.72 11.00
N GLU A 273 -4.64 -11.94 11.47
CA GLU A 273 -5.20 -12.07 12.81
C GLU A 273 -5.91 -13.42 13.01
N GLY A 274 -6.29 -13.74 14.25
CA GLY A 274 -7.07 -14.94 14.54
C GLY A 274 -8.44 -14.90 13.84
N LEU A 275 -8.94 -16.07 13.43
CA LEU A 275 -10.23 -16.13 12.73
C LEU A 275 -11.36 -15.66 13.65
N GLN A 276 -12.15 -14.71 13.16
CA GLN A 276 -13.32 -14.19 13.83
C GLN A 276 -14.59 -14.74 13.17
N LEU A 277 -15.41 -15.47 13.94
CA LEU A 277 -16.76 -15.84 13.52
C LEU A 277 -17.71 -14.68 13.83
N VAL A 278 -18.52 -14.31 12.85
CA VAL A 278 -19.55 -13.26 13.01
C VAL A 278 -20.89 -13.82 12.53
N ARG A 279 -21.93 -13.64 13.34
CA ARG A 279 -23.31 -14.03 13.04
C ARG A 279 -24.21 -12.79 13.02
N TYR A 280 -25.08 -12.72 12.01
CA TYR A 280 -26.16 -11.76 11.89
C TYR A 280 -27.50 -12.50 11.85
N ASN A 281 -28.37 -12.23 12.82
CA ASN A 281 -29.78 -12.62 12.78
C ASN A 281 -30.60 -11.63 11.94
N ALA A 282 -31.87 -11.96 11.69
CA ALA A 282 -32.79 -11.05 11.02
C ALA A 282 -32.82 -9.68 11.73
N GLY A 283 -32.55 -8.61 10.97
CA GLY A 283 -32.49 -7.24 11.48
C GLY A 283 -31.13 -6.81 12.06
N GLU A 284 -30.16 -7.72 12.21
CA GLU A 284 -28.81 -7.36 12.64
C GLU A 284 -27.95 -6.87 11.46
N PHE A 285 -27.10 -5.88 11.70
CA PHE A 285 -26.24 -5.26 10.69
C PHE A 285 -24.91 -4.76 11.28
N TYR A 286 -23.99 -4.41 10.39
CA TYR A 286 -22.84 -3.57 10.72
C TYR A 286 -22.87 -2.38 9.77
N ARG A 287 -22.97 -1.16 10.33
CA ARG A 287 -22.86 0.08 9.56
C ARG A 287 -21.49 0.17 8.89
N ARG A 288 -21.44 0.97 7.83
CA ARG A 288 -20.21 1.26 7.09
C ARG A 288 -19.10 1.74 8.05
N HIS A 289 -17.94 1.11 7.95
CA HIS A 289 -16.74 1.43 8.72
C HIS A 289 -15.48 1.17 7.85
N LEU A 290 -14.31 1.46 8.43
CA LEU A 290 -13.02 1.05 7.90
C LEU A 290 -12.43 -0.02 8.81
N ASP A 291 -11.76 -1.02 8.24
CA ASP A 291 -11.02 -2.04 9.00
C ASP A 291 -9.70 -1.50 9.57
N THR A 292 -9.31 -0.28 9.19
CA THR A 292 -8.12 0.39 9.68
C THR A 292 -8.42 1.26 10.89
N PHE A 293 -7.51 1.29 11.86
CA PHE A 293 -7.58 2.18 13.02
C PHE A 293 -7.11 3.61 12.67
N SER A 294 -7.83 4.65 13.10
CA SER A 294 -7.50 6.05 12.78
C SER A 294 -6.35 6.62 13.61
N SER A 295 -6.15 6.15 14.84
CA SER A 295 -4.96 6.31 15.68
C SER A 295 -5.33 5.92 17.10
N MET A 296 -4.40 5.34 17.85
CA MET A 296 -4.52 5.31 19.31
C MET A 296 -4.37 6.74 19.86
N SER A 297 -5.07 7.05 20.95
CA SER A 297 -5.24 8.39 21.55
C SER A 297 -3.97 9.04 22.11
N PHE A 298 -2.79 8.42 21.97
CA PHE A 298 -1.52 8.95 22.47
C PHE A 298 -0.85 9.99 21.57
N LYS A 299 -1.48 10.39 20.45
CA LYS A 299 -0.94 11.41 19.54
C LYS A 299 -1.40 12.80 19.93
N PRO A 300 -0.50 13.81 20.00
CA PRO A 300 -0.91 15.20 19.87
C PRO A 300 -1.60 15.40 18.51
N ASN A 301 -2.73 16.11 18.49
CA ASN A 301 -3.50 16.36 17.26
C ASN A 301 -2.62 16.97 16.14
N GLU A 302 -1.63 17.77 16.51
CA GLU A 302 -0.76 18.53 15.60
C GLU A 302 0.37 17.69 14.96
N TRP A 303 0.57 16.43 15.36
CA TRP A 303 1.82 15.69 15.08
C TRP A 303 2.03 15.35 13.59
N THR A 304 0.94 15.24 12.82
CA THR A 304 0.94 14.87 11.39
C THR A 304 0.21 15.85 10.48
N GLU A 305 -0.30 16.95 11.04
CA GLU A 305 -1.18 17.86 10.30
C GLU A 305 -0.40 18.70 9.27
N TYR A 306 -1.03 18.87 8.10
CA TYR A 306 -0.59 19.86 7.13
C TYR A 306 -1.10 21.23 7.54
N THR A 307 -0.38 22.27 7.16
CA THR A 307 -0.68 23.64 7.55
C THR A 307 -0.85 24.51 6.32
N TYR A 308 -1.37 25.72 6.51
CA TYR A 308 -1.37 26.72 5.45
C TYR A 308 0.06 27.06 4.99
N ARG A 309 1.05 26.96 5.87
CA ARG A 309 2.46 27.16 5.51
C ARG A 309 2.94 26.10 4.51
N ASP A 310 2.58 24.83 4.69
CA ASP A 310 2.92 23.76 3.75
C ASP A 310 2.35 24.04 2.34
N PHE A 311 1.14 24.59 2.26
CA PHE A 311 0.56 25.03 0.99
C PHE A 311 1.38 26.17 0.35
N LEU A 312 1.79 27.17 1.13
CA LEU A 312 2.61 28.29 0.64
C LEU A 312 3.98 27.84 0.15
N ASP A 313 4.60 26.88 0.85
CA ASP A 313 5.89 26.31 0.46
C ASP A 313 5.78 25.54 -0.86
N TRP A 314 4.72 24.74 -1.02
CA TRP A 314 4.42 24.08 -2.30
C TRP A 314 4.21 25.08 -3.46
N VAL A 315 3.41 26.13 -3.25
CA VAL A 315 3.18 27.15 -4.29
C VAL A 315 4.49 27.84 -4.68
N SER A 316 5.29 28.23 -3.70
CA SER A 316 6.58 28.91 -3.92
C SER A 316 7.54 28.01 -4.70
N TRP A 317 7.64 26.74 -4.32
CA TRP A 317 8.44 25.75 -5.05
C TRP A 317 7.94 25.56 -6.49
N SER A 318 6.62 25.44 -6.69
CA SER A 318 6.03 25.19 -8.00
C SER A 318 6.31 26.32 -8.98
N VAL A 319 6.23 27.58 -8.52
CA VAL A 319 6.57 28.76 -9.32
C VAL A 319 8.01 28.71 -9.84
N VAL A 320 8.97 28.34 -8.98
CA VAL A 320 10.37 28.21 -9.37
C VAL A 320 10.54 27.11 -10.41
N LYS A 321 9.93 25.94 -10.19
CA LYS A 321 10.01 24.81 -11.13
C LYS A 321 9.35 25.08 -12.47
N ILE A 322 8.21 25.76 -12.49
CA ILE A 322 7.56 26.16 -13.73
C ILE A 322 8.46 27.09 -14.55
N ARG A 323 9.16 28.03 -13.89
CA ARG A 323 10.11 28.94 -14.56
C ARG A 323 11.29 28.18 -15.16
N GLU A 324 11.86 27.22 -14.42
CA GLU A 324 12.96 26.37 -14.90
C GLU A 324 12.56 25.53 -16.13
N LEU A 325 11.35 24.98 -16.13
CA LEU A 325 10.84 24.13 -17.21
C LEU A 325 10.39 24.94 -18.44
N GLY A 326 10.00 26.20 -18.24
CA GLY A 326 9.69 27.14 -19.30
C GLY A 326 8.60 26.63 -20.26
N PRO A 327 8.82 26.64 -21.59
CA PRO A 327 7.82 26.24 -22.60
C PRO A 327 7.36 24.78 -22.50
N ARG A 328 8.06 23.93 -21.73
CA ARG A 328 7.63 22.54 -21.52
C ARG A 328 6.35 22.44 -20.67
N VAL A 329 6.03 23.47 -19.89
CA VAL A 329 4.83 23.54 -19.06
C VAL A 329 3.63 23.95 -19.92
N PRO A 330 2.48 23.25 -19.83
CA PRO A 330 1.26 23.64 -20.56
C PRO A 330 0.83 25.07 -20.24
N GLU A 331 0.19 25.74 -21.21
CA GLU A 331 -0.16 27.16 -21.12
C GLU A 331 -0.98 27.53 -19.89
N ASP A 332 -1.99 26.73 -19.55
CA ASP A 332 -2.83 26.95 -18.36
C ASP A 332 -2.04 26.93 -17.04
N PHE A 333 -0.83 26.36 -17.02
CA PHE A 333 0.02 26.24 -15.84
C PHE A 333 1.23 27.19 -15.88
N ARG A 334 1.41 27.97 -16.94
CA ARG A 334 2.44 29.01 -17.03
C ARG A 334 1.94 30.33 -16.44
N TYR A 335 2.84 31.29 -16.22
CA TYR A 335 2.49 32.59 -15.64
C TYR A 335 1.28 33.24 -16.36
N GLY A 336 0.26 33.62 -15.59
CA GLY A 336 -1.01 34.16 -16.10
C GLY A 336 -2.06 33.11 -16.47
N GLY A 337 -1.70 31.83 -16.49
CA GLY A 337 -2.61 30.71 -16.74
C GLY A 337 -3.52 30.41 -15.55
N ARG A 338 -4.66 29.75 -15.84
CA ARG A 338 -5.71 29.40 -14.87
C ARG A 338 -5.23 28.61 -13.65
N TYR A 339 -4.27 27.71 -13.85
CA TYR A 339 -3.72 26.81 -12.84
C TYR A 339 -2.31 27.20 -12.40
N TYR A 340 -1.85 28.41 -12.75
CA TYR A 340 -0.55 28.90 -12.30
C TYR A 340 -0.55 29.14 -10.78
N PRO A 341 0.36 28.51 -10.02
CA PRO A 341 0.40 28.67 -8.57
C PRO A 341 0.70 30.12 -8.14
N ASN A 342 -0.19 30.68 -7.32
CA ASN A 342 -0.05 32.05 -6.82
C ASN A 342 -0.68 32.19 -5.42
N VAL A 343 0.15 32.51 -4.43
CA VAL A 343 -0.26 32.66 -3.02
C VAL A 343 -1.19 33.85 -2.76
N ASN A 344 -1.12 34.88 -3.62
CA ASN A 344 -1.91 36.10 -3.49
C ASN A 344 -3.22 36.02 -4.29
N ASP A 345 -3.38 35.02 -5.16
CA ASP A 345 -4.58 34.85 -5.97
C ASP A 345 -5.59 33.92 -5.30
N THR A 346 -6.17 34.46 -4.23
CA THR A 346 -7.06 33.76 -3.31
C THR A 346 -8.49 33.59 -3.85
N THR A 347 -8.82 34.25 -4.97
CA THR A 347 -10.14 34.19 -5.63
C THR A 347 -10.08 33.61 -7.05
N GLY A 348 -8.90 33.53 -7.66
CA GLY A 348 -8.60 32.82 -8.89
C GLY A 348 -7.96 31.46 -8.61
N PHE A 349 -6.62 31.37 -8.59
CA PHE A 349 -5.87 30.12 -8.45
C PHE A 349 -6.37 29.22 -7.30
N HIS A 350 -6.57 29.76 -6.09
CA HIS A 350 -7.04 28.96 -4.95
C HIS A 350 -8.40 28.30 -5.22
N VAL A 351 -9.32 29.04 -5.86
CA VAL A 351 -10.64 28.57 -6.25
C VAL A 351 -10.54 27.52 -7.36
N GLU A 352 -9.72 27.77 -8.38
CA GLU A 352 -9.55 26.87 -9.52
C GLU A 352 -8.86 25.56 -9.15
N LEU A 353 -7.88 25.61 -8.24
CA LEU A 353 -7.24 24.43 -7.67
C LEU A 353 -8.24 23.56 -6.89
N LEU A 354 -9.09 24.17 -6.06
CA LEU A 354 -10.09 23.43 -5.29
C LEU A 354 -11.22 22.89 -6.16
N ARG A 355 -11.63 23.61 -7.21
CA ARG A 355 -12.56 23.08 -8.23
C ARG A 355 -12.00 21.87 -8.95
N LEU A 356 -10.71 21.93 -9.34
CA LEU A 356 -10.01 20.79 -9.93
C LEU A 356 -10.02 19.59 -8.98
N PHE A 357 -9.63 19.81 -7.72
CA PHE A 357 -9.64 18.77 -6.69
C PHE A 357 -11.03 18.15 -6.52
N VAL A 358 -12.06 18.95 -6.25
CA VAL A 358 -13.43 18.44 -6.00
C VAL A 358 -13.95 17.65 -7.19
N HIS A 359 -13.78 18.16 -8.41
CA HIS A 359 -14.24 17.47 -9.62
C HIS A 359 -13.60 16.09 -9.76
N LYS A 360 -12.28 15.97 -9.55
CA LYS A 360 -11.57 14.68 -9.62
C LYS A 360 -11.88 13.77 -8.44
N ALA A 361 -11.98 14.33 -7.24
CA ALA A 361 -12.34 13.63 -6.03
C ALA A 361 -13.75 13.02 -6.12
N GLU A 362 -14.71 13.73 -6.72
CA GLU A 362 -16.06 13.25 -6.92
C GLU A 362 -16.12 12.06 -7.88
N LEU A 363 -15.43 12.15 -9.03
CA LEU A 363 -15.31 11.04 -9.97
C LEU A 363 -14.65 9.80 -9.33
N ALA A 364 -13.87 10.00 -8.27
CA ALA A 364 -13.24 8.95 -7.49
C ALA A 364 -14.04 8.50 -6.26
N HIS A 365 -15.26 9.01 -6.06
CA HIS A 365 -16.06 8.81 -4.85
C HIS A 365 -15.32 9.12 -3.53
N PHE A 366 -14.35 10.03 -3.57
CA PHE A 366 -13.43 10.34 -2.46
C PHE A 366 -14.19 10.76 -1.19
N PHE A 367 -15.14 11.69 -1.33
CA PHE A 367 -15.92 12.23 -0.21
C PHE A 367 -16.91 11.20 0.32
N LEU A 368 -17.60 10.49 -0.57
CA LEU A 368 -18.54 9.44 -0.19
C LEU A 368 -17.84 8.34 0.60
N ALA A 369 -16.69 7.86 0.14
CA ALA A 369 -15.91 6.80 0.78
C ALA A 369 -15.42 7.19 2.18
N ARG A 370 -15.32 8.49 2.49
CA ARG A 370 -14.86 9.04 3.77
C ARG A 370 -15.98 9.55 4.67
N SER A 371 -17.25 9.38 4.28
CA SER A 371 -18.37 10.04 4.96
C SER A 371 -18.24 11.58 5.01
N ALA A 372 -17.55 12.19 4.05
CA ALA A 372 -17.18 13.61 4.06
C ALA A 372 -17.90 14.44 3.00
N THR A 373 -19.15 14.07 2.67
CA THR A 373 -19.97 14.75 1.66
C THR A 373 -20.31 16.19 2.05
N GLU A 374 -20.38 16.51 3.35
CA GLU A 374 -20.53 17.87 3.85
C GLU A 374 -19.37 18.79 3.42
N TRP A 375 -18.14 18.27 3.41
CA TRP A 375 -16.95 19.01 3.01
C TRP A 375 -16.90 19.25 1.51
N LYS A 376 -17.39 18.29 0.71
CA LYS A 376 -17.62 18.51 -0.72
C LYS A 376 -18.53 19.71 -0.93
N THR A 377 -19.73 19.68 -0.33
CA THR A 377 -20.72 20.76 -0.45
C THR A 377 -20.16 22.10 0.02
N TRP A 378 -19.39 22.10 1.11
CA TRP A 378 -18.73 23.31 1.62
C TRP A 378 -17.73 23.88 0.60
N ILE A 379 -16.85 23.05 0.02
CA ILE A 379 -15.87 23.51 -0.98
C ILE A 379 -16.60 23.99 -2.26
N GLU A 380 -17.60 23.26 -2.76
CA GLU A 380 -18.37 23.63 -3.95
C GLU A 380 -19.08 24.98 -3.76
N THR A 381 -19.76 25.15 -2.62
CA THR A 381 -20.48 26.39 -2.32
C THR A 381 -19.52 27.59 -2.26
N ASN A 382 -18.39 27.44 -1.58
CA ASN A 382 -17.42 28.52 -1.44
C ASN A 382 -16.69 28.84 -2.75
N THR A 383 -16.36 27.82 -3.56
CA THR A 383 -15.76 28.03 -4.88
C THR A 383 -16.76 28.62 -5.87
N GLN A 384 -18.05 28.26 -5.83
CA GLN A 384 -19.10 28.88 -6.65
C GLN A 384 -19.26 30.37 -6.33
N ARG A 385 -19.24 30.73 -5.03
CA ARG A 385 -19.30 32.12 -4.56
C ARG A 385 -18.00 32.91 -4.75
N ARG A 386 -16.93 32.27 -5.26
CA ARG A 386 -15.56 32.84 -5.32
C ARG A 386 -15.12 33.45 -3.99
N ALA A 387 -15.41 32.73 -2.89
CA ALA A 387 -15.04 33.18 -1.56
C ALA A 387 -13.52 33.39 -1.46
N ASN A 388 -13.12 34.45 -0.78
CA ASN A 388 -11.72 34.78 -0.54
C ASN A 388 -11.12 33.85 0.53
N ASN A 389 -9.83 33.55 0.45
CA ASN A 389 -9.06 32.84 1.48
C ASN A 389 -9.57 31.44 1.86
N ILE A 390 -10.28 30.76 0.96
CA ILE A 390 -10.84 29.42 1.24
C ILE A 390 -9.78 28.37 1.60
N MET A 391 -8.59 28.46 1.01
CA MET A 391 -7.50 27.52 1.30
C MET A 391 -7.00 27.66 2.75
N SER A 392 -6.83 28.88 3.26
CA SER A 392 -6.35 29.06 4.64
C SER A 392 -7.36 28.59 5.67
N ILE A 393 -8.66 28.70 5.38
CA ILE A 393 -9.73 28.13 6.21
C ILE A 393 -9.67 26.60 6.17
N LEU A 394 -9.55 26.01 4.99
CA LEU A 394 -9.48 24.54 4.83
C LEU A 394 -8.28 23.94 5.58
N MET A 395 -7.16 24.68 5.66
CA MET A 395 -5.92 24.27 6.33
C MET A 395 -5.90 24.53 7.85
N LYS A 396 -7.00 24.95 8.47
CA LYS A 396 -7.10 25.03 9.94
C LYS A 396 -7.22 23.63 10.54
N ASN A 397 -6.64 23.40 11.72
CA ASN A 397 -6.76 22.14 12.47
C ASN A 397 -8.22 21.68 12.70
N THR A 398 -9.16 22.61 12.84
CA THR A 398 -10.59 22.32 12.98
C THR A 398 -11.30 21.98 11.66
N SER A 399 -10.59 21.99 10.53
CA SER A 399 -11.14 21.81 9.18
C SER A 399 -10.68 20.50 8.52
N LYS A 400 -10.01 20.57 7.37
CA LYS A 400 -9.53 19.40 6.61
C LYS A 400 -8.11 19.60 6.03
N PRO A 401 -7.11 19.92 6.86
CA PRO A 401 -5.73 20.09 6.42
C PRO A 401 -5.18 18.83 5.73
N GLU A 402 -5.63 17.64 6.14
CA GLU A 402 -5.27 16.35 5.54
C GLU A 402 -5.65 16.22 4.05
N TYR A 403 -6.46 17.13 3.50
CA TYR A 403 -6.77 17.18 2.07
C TYR A 403 -5.63 17.75 1.22
N LEU A 404 -4.68 18.48 1.81
CA LEU A 404 -3.63 19.19 1.07
C LEU A 404 -2.84 18.29 0.11
N PRO A 405 -2.34 17.11 0.51
CA PRO A 405 -1.62 16.23 -0.42
C PRO A 405 -2.48 15.76 -1.58
N PHE A 406 -3.79 15.56 -1.37
CA PHE A 406 -4.70 15.16 -2.43
C PHE A 406 -4.96 16.31 -3.40
N ILE A 407 -5.14 17.53 -2.88
CA ILE A 407 -5.30 18.75 -3.68
C ILE A 407 -4.09 18.97 -4.59
N VAL A 408 -2.87 18.95 -4.01
CA VAL A 408 -1.62 19.09 -4.77
C VAL A 408 -1.50 18.00 -5.82
N LYS A 409 -1.83 16.76 -5.48
CA LYS A 409 -1.74 15.63 -6.40
C LYS A 409 -2.69 15.73 -7.59
N GLU A 410 -3.89 16.31 -7.44
CA GLU A 410 -4.76 16.55 -8.58
C GLU A 410 -4.19 17.63 -9.51
N TRP A 411 -3.51 18.65 -8.98
CA TRP A 411 -2.78 19.62 -9.79
C TRP A 411 -1.61 18.96 -10.54
N GLU A 412 -0.80 18.13 -9.87
CA GLU A 412 0.30 17.38 -10.49
C GLU A 412 -0.18 16.46 -11.62
N ARG A 413 -1.32 15.79 -11.42
CA ARG A 413 -1.94 14.96 -12.45
C ARG A 413 -2.42 15.77 -13.65
N ALA A 414 -2.93 16.98 -13.41
CA ALA A 414 -3.43 17.85 -14.46
C ALA A 414 -2.29 18.45 -15.29
N VAL A 415 -1.17 18.84 -14.66
CA VAL A 415 0.02 19.34 -15.40
C VAL A 415 0.77 18.21 -16.11
N ALA A 416 0.70 16.98 -15.57
CA ALA A 416 1.25 15.75 -16.16
C ALA A 416 2.75 15.84 -16.51
N LEU A 417 3.53 16.48 -15.64
CA LEU A 417 4.98 16.59 -15.74
C LEU A 417 5.65 16.03 -14.48
N PRO A 418 6.45 14.96 -14.61
CA PRO A 418 7.15 14.35 -13.48
C PRO A 418 8.02 15.31 -12.65
N GLU A 419 8.62 16.30 -13.31
CA GLU A 419 9.47 17.31 -12.68
C GLU A 419 8.70 18.26 -11.75
N LEU A 420 7.36 18.25 -11.83
CA LEU A 420 6.46 19.01 -10.99
C LEU A 420 5.81 18.17 -9.87
N HIS A 421 6.32 16.96 -9.59
CA HIS A 421 5.93 16.22 -8.39
C HIS A 421 6.60 16.80 -7.14
N TYR A 422 5.79 17.34 -6.24
CA TYR A 422 6.23 17.90 -4.99
C TYR A 422 6.39 16.82 -3.93
N THR A 423 7.43 16.96 -3.11
CA THR A 423 7.62 16.15 -1.91
C THR A 423 7.44 17.08 -0.71
N PHE A 424 6.43 16.80 0.11
CA PHE A 424 6.24 17.52 1.36
C PHE A 424 7.42 17.26 2.29
N PRO A 425 7.81 18.23 3.14
CA PRO A 425 8.78 17.96 4.20
C PRO A 425 8.34 16.77 5.05
N ASN A 426 9.31 16.00 5.55
CA ASN A 426 9.07 14.90 6.46
C ASN A 426 8.21 15.37 7.64
N LYS A 427 6.96 14.91 7.68
CA LYS A 427 6.13 15.00 8.88
C LYS A 427 6.52 13.87 9.81
N ASN A 428 6.25 14.04 11.10
CA ASN A 428 6.50 12.97 12.05
C ASN A 428 5.70 11.73 11.64
N VAL A 429 6.33 10.57 11.70
CA VAL A 429 5.68 9.32 11.33
C VAL A 429 4.71 8.95 12.45
N ASP A 430 3.54 8.44 12.08
CA ASP A 430 2.64 7.79 13.03
C ASP A 430 3.40 6.74 13.87
N GLY A 431 3.48 6.94 15.19
CA GLY A 431 4.19 6.03 16.09
C GLY A 431 3.69 4.59 16.02
N LEU A 432 2.39 4.38 15.73
CA LEU A 432 1.83 3.04 15.57
C LEU A 432 2.33 2.37 14.28
N SER A 433 2.28 3.08 13.15
CA SER A 433 2.89 2.63 11.89
C SER A 433 4.38 2.39 12.03
N HIS A 434 5.10 3.21 12.80
CA HIS A 434 6.52 3.00 13.08
C HIS A 434 6.75 1.72 13.89
N LEU A 435 5.98 1.50 14.96
CA LEU A 435 6.01 0.27 15.75
C LEU A 435 5.71 -0.96 14.88
N TYR A 436 4.71 -0.90 14.00
CA TYR A 436 4.37 -2.03 13.15
C TYR A 436 5.47 -2.37 12.14
N ASN A 437 6.11 -1.35 11.56
CA ASN A 437 7.27 -1.53 10.69
C ASN A 437 8.48 -2.07 11.47
N TRP A 438 8.69 -1.61 12.70
CA TRP A 438 9.76 -2.09 13.57
C TRP A 438 9.55 -3.56 13.97
N ILE A 439 8.34 -3.96 14.36
CA ILE A 439 7.98 -5.36 14.64
C ILE A 439 8.27 -6.22 13.40
N ARG A 440 7.84 -5.76 12.21
CA ARG A 440 8.15 -6.46 10.96
C ARG A 440 9.66 -6.62 10.76
N TRP A 441 10.43 -5.56 10.96
CA TRP A 441 11.87 -5.56 10.80
C TRP A 441 12.58 -6.51 11.77
N ILE A 442 12.15 -6.58 13.04
CA ILE A 442 12.73 -7.56 13.98
C ILE A 442 12.36 -8.98 13.58
N LYS A 443 11.10 -9.25 13.21
CA LYS A 443 10.70 -10.58 12.73
C LYS A 443 11.56 -11.04 11.54
N ASP A 444 11.85 -10.14 10.59
CA ASP A 444 12.77 -10.42 9.46
C ASP A 444 14.18 -10.82 9.96
N ARG A 445 14.71 -10.16 11.00
CA ARG A 445 16.02 -10.49 11.58
C ARG A 445 16.02 -11.80 12.34
N VAL A 446 15.03 -12.03 13.21
CA VAL A 446 14.89 -13.29 13.96
C VAL A 446 14.86 -14.46 12.99
N PHE A 447 14.09 -14.34 11.90
CA PHE A 447 14.08 -15.34 10.84
C PHE A 447 15.45 -15.50 10.15
N TYR A 448 16.13 -14.40 9.78
CA TYR A 448 17.41 -14.46 9.07
C TYR A 448 18.54 -15.08 9.90
N PHE A 449 18.63 -14.73 11.19
CA PHE A 449 19.70 -15.22 12.06
C PHE A 449 19.33 -16.54 12.74
N GLY A 450 18.04 -16.90 12.79
CA GLY A 450 17.54 -18.18 13.30
C GLY A 450 18.06 -18.49 14.70
N ASP A 451 18.70 -19.64 14.83
CA ASP A 451 19.19 -20.19 16.10
C ASP A 451 20.35 -19.39 16.74
N LYS A 452 20.84 -18.33 16.08
CA LYS A 452 21.83 -17.42 16.68
C LYS A 452 21.22 -16.48 17.73
N PHE A 453 19.90 -16.30 17.75
CA PHE A 453 19.22 -15.52 18.78
C PHE A 453 18.90 -16.39 20.02
N PRO A 454 18.72 -15.82 21.23
CA PRO A 454 18.24 -16.59 22.39
C PRO A 454 16.85 -17.20 22.19
N ASP A 455 16.59 -18.39 22.75
CA ASP A 455 15.31 -19.12 22.57
C ASP A 455 14.07 -18.29 22.90
N HIS A 456 14.13 -17.44 23.94
CA HIS A 456 13.00 -16.62 24.38
C HIS A 456 12.62 -15.49 23.41
N VAL A 457 13.48 -15.10 22.45
CA VAL A 457 13.15 -14.12 21.39
C VAL A 457 12.92 -14.77 20.02
N ARG A 458 13.15 -16.09 19.89
CA ARG A 458 12.85 -16.84 18.65
C ARG A 458 11.34 -17.01 18.49
N SER A 459 10.92 -17.49 17.32
CA SER A 459 9.51 -17.83 17.07
C SER A 459 8.99 -18.75 18.18
N GLY A 460 7.85 -18.38 18.74
CA GLY A 460 7.22 -19.07 19.85
C GLY A 460 7.76 -18.77 21.25
N GLY A 461 8.88 -18.05 21.37
CA GLY A 461 9.41 -17.56 22.63
C GLY A 461 8.54 -16.47 23.27
N ALA A 462 8.65 -16.30 24.59
CA ALA A 462 7.85 -15.35 25.37
C ALA A 462 8.06 -13.88 24.98
N LEU A 463 9.22 -13.55 24.41
CA LEU A 463 9.60 -12.21 23.93
C LEU A 463 9.67 -12.14 22.40
N TYR A 464 9.03 -13.08 21.69
CA TYR A 464 8.93 -12.99 20.24
C TYR A 464 8.16 -11.72 19.83
N PRO A 465 8.67 -10.91 18.88
CA PRO A 465 8.00 -9.69 18.45
C PRO A 465 6.56 -9.94 18.00
N SER A 466 5.60 -9.27 18.62
CA SER A 466 4.19 -9.42 18.25
C SER A 466 3.41 -8.12 18.36
N TYR A 467 2.28 -8.06 17.68
CA TYR A 467 1.34 -6.93 17.77
C TYR A 467 0.47 -6.98 19.03
N ARG A 468 0.63 -7.99 19.90
CA ARG A 468 -0.21 -8.17 21.09
C ARG A 468 0.13 -7.13 22.15
N VAL A 469 -0.89 -6.64 22.85
CA VAL A 469 -0.74 -5.69 23.98
C VAL A 469 0.25 -6.22 25.02
N GLN A 470 0.22 -7.52 25.33
CA GLN A 470 1.14 -8.14 26.29
C GLN A 470 2.61 -7.93 25.92
N TYR A 471 2.99 -8.13 24.65
CA TYR A 471 4.36 -7.91 24.18
C TYR A 471 4.74 -6.43 24.27
N GLN A 472 3.84 -5.54 23.83
CA GLN A 472 4.06 -4.09 23.87
C GLN A 472 4.25 -3.59 25.30
N THR A 473 3.45 -4.07 26.25
CA THR A 473 3.56 -3.75 27.68
C THR A 473 4.89 -4.25 28.26
N THR A 474 5.32 -5.46 27.93
CA THR A 474 6.63 -5.98 28.38
C THR A 474 7.78 -5.16 27.83
N LEU A 475 7.74 -4.80 26.54
CA LEU A 475 8.74 -3.94 25.93
C LEU A 475 8.81 -2.57 26.60
N MET A 476 7.65 -1.97 26.92
CA MET A 476 7.59 -0.69 27.62
C MET A 476 8.20 -0.78 29.03
N LYS A 477 7.99 -1.88 29.75
CA LYS A 477 8.62 -2.10 31.06
C LYS A 477 10.15 -2.07 30.96
N TYR A 478 10.73 -2.76 29.99
CA TYR A 478 12.19 -2.72 29.78
C TYR A 478 12.69 -1.32 29.44
N ILE A 479 11.97 -0.58 28.60
CA ILE A 479 12.33 0.82 28.30
C ILE A 479 12.28 1.69 29.57
N MET A 480 11.26 1.51 30.41
CA MET A 480 11.15 2.25 31.68
C MET A 480 12.20 1.84 32.73
N GLU A 481 12.73 0.62 32.65
CA GLU A 481 13.84 0.15 33.50
C GLU A 481 15.17 0.75 33.02
N ASP A 482 15.38 0.87 31.71
CA ASP A 482 16.64 1.34 31.11
C ASP A 482 16.75 2.87 31.02
N TYR A 483 15.63 3.60 31.00
CA TYR A 483 15.60 5.05 30.79
C TYR A 483 14.85 5.79 31.90
N SER A 484 15.39 6.94 32.31
CA SER A 484 14.70 7.81 33.26
C SER A 484 13.46 8.44 32.64
N LEU A 485 12.46 8.76 33.47
CA LEU A 485 11.27 9.51 33.02
C LEU A 485 11.64 10.84 32.36
N HIS A 486 12.76 11.45 32.76
CA HIS A 486 13.26 12.68 32.15
C HIS A 486 13.82 12.47 30.74
N PHE A 487 14.35 11.28 30.42
CA PHE A 487 14.80 10.95 29.07
C PHE A 487 13.62 10.65 28.12
N LEU A 488 12.51 10.14 28.67
CA LEU A 488 11.33 9.72 27.90
C LEU A 488 10.29 10.84 27.69
N ALA A 489 10.38 11.93 28.46
CA ALA A 489 9.55 13.12 28.34
C ALA A 489 10.23 14.17 27.45
#